data_AF-A0A957JJE7-F1
#
_entry.id   AF-A0A957JJE7-F1
#
_cell.length_a   1.000
_cell.length_b   1.000
_cell.length_c   1.000
_cell.angle_alpha   90.00
_cell.angle_beta   90.00
_cell.angle_gamma   90.00
#
_symmetry.space_group_name_H-M   'P 1'
#
loop_
_entity.id
_entity.type
_entity.pdbx_description
1 polymer ?
#
loop_
_entity_poly.entity_id
_entity_poly.type
_entity_poly.pdbx_seq_one_letter_code
_entity_poly.pdbx_strand_id
1 'polypeptide(L)'
;MSDTPFLPAGTPAPRFTVTAIQTGRVFRLADYAGRPVILIFAGYEVAGTVAEVHRALRREYPATSQVVTATVVDLRQVPRLLRGTAERLMGVAYQQAAREIPAGLDPADYLALLPDWEGKLFAAYRVPGGSRRLALVMIDAAGVVAHSYQGPDPAGALLAHMPRLLPPEPNG
;
A
#
# COMPACT_ATOMS: atom_id res chain seq x y z
N MET A 1 -6.64 21.41 -10.03
CA MET A 1 -7.37 21.02 -8.80
C MET A 1 -6.32 20.76 -7.74
N SER A 2 -6.38 21.45 -6.60
CA SER A 2 -5.32 21.35 -5.59
C SER A 2 -5.34 19.99 -4.91
N ASP A 3 -4.24 19.27 -5.07
CA ASP A 3 -3.98 17.94 -4.56
C ASP A 3 -3.61 18.03 -3.07
N THR A 4 -4.61 18.32 -2.24
CA THR A 4 -4.38 18.61 -0.82
C THR A 4 -4.16 17.29 -0.07
N PRO A 5 -3.01 17.12 0.62
CA PRO A 5 -2.77 15.91 1.38
C PRO A 5 -3.77 15.78 2.53
N PHE A 6 -4.37 14.60 2.69
CA PHE A 6 -5.30 14.30 3.79
C PHE A 6 -4.57 13.98 5.10
N LEU A 7 -3.31 13.55 5.02
CA LEU A 7 -2.41 13.33 6.14
C LEU A 7 -1.18 14.24 5.95
N PRO A 8 -0.94 15.23 6.83
CA PRO A 8 0.14 16.19 6.63
C PRO A 8 1.52 15.53 6.55
N ALA A 9 2.36 16.05 5.65
CA ALA A 9 3.78 15.68 5.62
C ALA A 9 4.47 16.02 6.95
N GLY A 10 5.47 15.24 7.33
CA GLY A 10 6.16 15.35 8.62
C GLY A 10 5.46 14.64 9.78
N THR A 11 4.26 14.07 9.57
CA THR A 11 3.57 13.27 10.59
C THR A 11 4.28 11.93 10.77
N PRO A 12 4.66 11.51 11.99
CA PRO A 12 5.15 10.16 12.24
C PRO A 12 4.11 9.13 11.79
N ALA A 13 4.51 8.15 10.99
CA ALA A 13 3.56 7.17 10.47
C ALA A 13 2.96 6.33 11.63
N PRO A 14 1.62 6.20 11.71
CA PRO A 14 0.98 5.36 12.72
C PRO A 14 1.52 3.92 12.72
N ARG A 15 1.88 3.43 13.90
CA ARG A 15 2.36 2.04 14.03
C ARG A 15 1.20 1.07 13.90
N PHE A 16 1.45 -0.07 13.24
CA PHE A 16 0.50 -1.16 13.15
C PHE A 16 1.20 -2.51 13.00
N THR A 17 0.43 -3.57 13.19
CA THR A 17 0.81 -4.96 12.90
C THR A 17 -0.40 -5.65 12.31
N VAL A 18 -0.28 -6.18 11.10
CA VAL A 18 -1.34 -6.91 10.41
C VAL A 18 -0.76 -8.11 9.68
N THR A 19 -1.41 -9.26 9.77
CA THR A 19 -1.06 -10.44 8.98
C THR A 19 -1.63 -10.29 7.58
N ALA A 20 -0.77 -10.34 6.57
CA ALA A 20 -1.17 -10.33 5.18
C ALA A 20 -1.98 -11.59 4.86
N ILE A 21 -3.11 -11.40 4.16
CA ILE A 21 -3.90 -12.50 3.62
C ILE A 21 -3.07 -13.25 2.59
N GLN A 22 -3.36 -14.53 2.44
CA GLN A 22 -2.76 -15.49 1.50
C GLN A 22 -1.32 -15.90 1.83
N THR A 23 -0.45 -14.97 2.22
CA THR A 23 0.95 -15.27 2.55
C THR A 23 1.14 -15.62 4.01
N GLY A 24 0.24 -15.16 4.90
CA GLY A 24 0.38 -15.31 6.35
C GLY A 24 1.53 -14.51 6.96
N ARG A 25 2.26 -13.73 6.15
CA ARG A 25 3.38 -12.91 6.61
C ARG A 25 2.86 -11.78 7.48
N VAL A 26 3.50 -11.57 8.63
CA VAL A 26 3.16 -10.44 9.50
C VAL A 26 3.84 -9.19 8.97
N PHE A 27 3.04 -8.18 8.64
CA PHE A 27 3.52 -6.87 8.24
C PHE A 27 3.52 -5.94 9.46
N ARG A 28 4.70 -5.49 9.89
CA ARG A 28 4.85 -4.41 10.88
C ARG A 28 5.63 -3.29 10.22
N LEU A 29 5.09 -2.08 10.29
CA LEU A 29 5.76 -0.93 9.67
C LEU A 29 7.20 -0.75 10.15
N ALA A 30 7.47 -1.04 11.43
CA ALA A 30 8.79 -0.94 12.04
C ALA A 30 9.84 -1.90 11.42
N ASP A 31 9.43 -3.02 10.83
CA ASP A 31 10.32 -4.00 10.20
C ASP A 31 10.94 -3.45 8.89
N TYR A 32 10.46 -2.30 8.42
CA TYR A 32 10.89 -1.63 7.20
C TYR A 32 11.65 -0.33 7.49
N ALA A 33 12.10 -0.09 8.72
CA ALA A 33 12.95 1.04 9.06
C ALA A 33 14.16 1.15 8.10
N GLY A 34 14.48 2.36 7.66
CA GLY A 34 15.52 2.60 6.66
C GLY A 34 15.09 2.39 5.21
N ARG A 35 13.84 1.98 4.96
CA ARG A 35 13.28 1.83 3.61
C ARG A 35 11.97 2.60 3.45
N PRO A 36 11.74 3.24 2.31
CA PRO A 36 10.44 3.83 2.00
C PRO A 36 9.32 2.78 1.95
N VAL A 37 8.14 3.17 2.43
CA VAL A 37 6.94 2.33 2.44
C VAL A 37 5.79 3.08 1.78
N ILE A 38 5.13 2.44 0.80
CA ILE A 38 3.90 2.92 0.20
C ILE A 38 2.74 2.08 0.72
N LEU A 39 1.80 2.73 1.39
CA LEU A 39 0.54 2.13 1.79
C LEU A 39 -0.55 2.55 0.81
N ILE A 40 -1.20 1.56 0.21
CA ILE A 40 -2.29 1.73 -0.76
C ILE A 40 -3.59 1.35 -0.07
N PHE A 41 -4.43 2.32 0.24
CA PHE A 41 -5.74 2.11 0.87
C PHE A 41 -6.80 2.01 -0.22
N ALA A 42 -7.51 0.88 -0.27
CA ALA A 42 -8.45 0.58 -1.34
C ALA A 42 -9.60 -0.33 -0.90
N GLY A 43 -10.74 -0.18 -1.58
CA GLY A 43 -11.81 -1.19 -1.61
C GLY A 43 -11.68 -2.12 -2.80
N TYR A 44 -12.56 -3.12 -2.85
CA TYR A 44 -12.62 -4.04 -3.98
C TYR A 44 -13.02 -3.31 -5.28
N GLU A 45 -13.75 -2.20 -5.18
CA GLU A 45 -14.26 -1.43 -6.31
C GLU A 45 -13.14 -0.78 -7.15
N VAL A 46 -11.98 -0.53 -6.55
CA VAL A 46 -10.83 0.14 -7.19
C VAL A 46 -9.64 -0.81 -7.36
N ALA A 47 -9.87 -2.13 -7.34
CA ALA A 47 -8.82 -3.13 -7.49
C ALA A 47 -8.01 -2.99 -8.80
N GLY A 48 -8.67 -2.59 -9.90
CA GLY A 48 -7.99 -2.30 -11.17
C GLY A 48 -6.95 -1.16 -11.03
N THR A 49 -7.34 -0.07 -10.38
CA THR A 49 -6.43 1.06 -10.11
C THR A 49 -5.27 0.68 -9.19
N VAL A 50 -5.50 -0.22 -8.22
CA VAL A 50 -4.42 -0.78 -7.39
C VAL A 50 -3.40 -1.53 -8.26
N ALA A 51 -3.85 -2.35 -9.20
CA ALA A 51 -2.98 -3.07 -10.12
C ALA A 51 -2.17 -2.11 -11.02
N GLU A 52 -2.78 -1.03 -11.49
CA GLU A 52 -2.10 0.02 -12.27
C GLU A 52 -1.00 0.71 -11.47
N VAL A 53 -1.26 1.08 -10.21
CA VAL A 53 -0.24 1.67 -9.32
C VAL A 53 0.94 0.72 -9.11
N HIS A 54 0.67 -0.56 -8.81
CA HIS A 54 1.72 -1.56 -8.64
C HIS A 54 2.53 -1.79 -9.91
N ARG A 55 1.89 -1.77 -11.08
CA ARG A 55 2.57 -1.92 -12.37
C ARG A 55 3.44 -0.71 -12.69
N ALA A 56 2.93 0.50 -12.47
CA ALA A 56 3.69 1.73 -12.65
C ALA A 56 4.91 1.78 -11.73
N LEU A 57 4.74 1.43 -10.45
CA LEU A 57 5.85 1.41 -9.50
C LEU A 57 6.90 0.37 -9.87
N ARG A 58 6.52 -0.88 -10.17
CA ARG A 58 7.47 -1.93 -10.56
C ARG A 58 8.25 -1.61 -11.83
N ARG A 59 7.67 -0.83 -12.74
CA ARG A 59 8.35 -0.42 -13.98
C ARG A 59 9.53 0.51 -13.69
N GLU A 60 9.35 1.47 -12.79
CA GLU A 60 10.37 2.46 -12.44
C GLU A 60 11.29 2.00 -11.29
N TYR A 61 10.76 1.19 -10.36
CA TYR A 61 11.42 0.70 -9.15
C TYR A 61 11.21 -0.82 -9.00
N PRO A 62 11.93 -1.64 -9.79
CA PRO A 62 11.69 -3.08 -9.84
C PRO A 62 12.21 -3.83 -8.61
N ALA A 63 13.14 -3.25 -7.83
CA ALA A 63 13.72 -3.91 -6.67
C ALA A 63 13.00 -3.53 -5.36
N THR A 64 12.54 -4.53 -4.60
CA THR A 64 11.89 -4.34 -3.29
C THR A 64 12.83 -3.78 -2.20
N SER A 65 14.14 -3.75 -2.47
CA SER A 65 15.10 -3.03 -1.64
C SER A 65 14.93 -1.51 -1.71
N GLN A 66 14.40 -0.98 -2.82
CA GLN A 66 14.22 0.46 -3.04
C GLN A 66 12.95 0.99 -2.40
N VAL A 67 11.86 0.21 -2.46
CA VAL A 67 10.55 0.60 -1.95
C VAL A 67 9.74 -0.63 -1.56
N VAL A 68 9.07 -0.53 -0.41
CA VAL A 68 8.15 -1.54 0.09
C VAL A 68 6.73 -1.10 -0.20
N THR A 69 5.88 -2.01 -0.69
CA THR A 69 4.47 -1.72 -0.92
C THR A 69 3.56 -2.64 -0.10
N ALA A 70 2.46 -2.07 0.39
CA ALA A 70 1.37 -2.84 0.99
C ALA A 70 0.02 -2.24 0.64
N THR A 71 -0.93 -3.10 0.27
CA THR A 71 -2.32 -2.73 0.02
C THR A 71 -3.16 -3.01 1.26
N VAL A 72 -3.70 -1.97 1.88
CA VAL A 72 -4.69 -2.06 2.95
C VAL A 72 -6.09 -2.11 2.34
N VAL A 73 -6.77 -3.24 2.55
CA VAL A 73 -8.09 -3.51 1.97
C VAL A 73 -9.19 -3.17 2.98
N ASP A 74 -10.08 -2.25 2.62
CA ASP A 74 -11.25 -1.92 3.44
C ASP A 74 -12.27 -3.06 3.39
N LEU A 75 -12.47 -3.71 4.53
CA LEU A 75 -13.37 -4.86 4.65
C LEU A 75 -14.43 -4.63 5.73
N ARG A 76 -14.65 -3.39 6.16
CA ARG A 76 -15.67 -3.05 7.17
C ARG A 76 -17.08 -3.47 6.77
N GLN A 77 -17.36 -3.46 5.47
CA GLN A 77 -18.66 -3.87 4.93
C GLN A 77 -18.85 -5.39 4.94
N VAL A 78 -17.81 -6.19 5.17
CA VAL A 78 -17.88 -7.65 5.19
C VAL A 78 -18.35 -8.15 6.56
N PRO A 79 -19.50 -8.84 6.65
CA PRO A 79 -19.95 -9.44 7.89
C PRO A 79 -18.95 -10.47 8.44
N ARG A 80 -18.84 -10.58 9.78
CA ARG A 80 -17.91 -11.50 10.44
C ARG A 80 -18.01 -12.95 9.94
N LEU A 81 -19.23 -13.44 9.72
CA LEU A 81 -19.51 -14.80 9.22
C LEU A 81 -19.00 -15.03 7.79
N LEU A 82 -18.78 -13.98 7.00
CA LEU A 82 -18.34 -14.06 5.61
C LEU A 82 -16.84 -13.76 5.41
N ARG A 83 -16.08 -13.48 6.48
CA ARG A 83 -14.65 -13.14 6.38
C ARG A 83 -13.83 -14.21 5.66
N GLY A 84 -14.05 -15.49 5.97
CA GLY A 84 -13.36 -16.60 5.29
C GLY A 84 -13.73 -16.73 3.79
N THR A 85 -14.89 -16.23 3.37
CA THR A 85 -15.23 -16.13 1.94
C THR A 85 -14.49 -14.95 1.29
N ALA A 86 -14.47 -13.80 1.95
CA ALA A 86 -13.71 -12.64 1.47
C ALA A 86 -12.20 -12.92 1.37
N GLU A 87 -11.62 -13.61 2.35
CA GLU A 87 -10.22 -14.07 2.32
C GLU A 87 -9.93 -14.97 1.12
N ARG A 88 -10.82 -15.92 0.81
CA ARG A 88 -10.69 -16.77 -0.39
C ARG A 88 -10.74 -15.95 -1.69
N LEU A 89 -11.65 -14.99 -1.80
CA LEU A 89 -11.74 -14.13 -2.98
C LEU A 89 -10.50 -13.24 -3.14
N MET A 90 -9.99 -12.67 -2.04
CA MET A 90 -8.72 -11.95 -2.05
C MET A 90 -7.54 -12.85 -2.39
N GLY A 91 -7.55 -14.11 -1.94
CA GLY A 91 -6.56 -15.12 -2.34
C GLY A 91 -6.55 -15.35 -3.85
N VAL A 92 -7.71 -15.42 -4.50
CA VAL A 92 -7.79 -15.52 -5.97
C VAL A 92 -7.20 -14.27 -6.65
N ALA A 93 -7.55 -13.07 -6.18
CA ALA A 93 -6.99 -11.83 -6.72
C ALA A 93 -5.47 -11.75 -6.53
N TYR A 94 -4.96 -12.19 -5.37
CA TYR A 94 -3.53 -12.32 -5.11
C TYR A 94 -2.86 -13.25 -6.13
N GLN A 95 -3.42 -14.44 -6.36
CA GLN A 95 -2.85 -15.40 -7.31
C GLN A 95 -2.83 -14.87 -8.74
N GLN A 96 -3.82 -14.06 -9.13
CA GLN A 96 -3.83 -13.39 -10.42
C GLN A 96 -2.73 -12.34 -10.52
N ALA A 97 -2.58 -11.46 -9.53
CA ALA A 97 -1.51 -10.46 -9.50
C ALA A 97 -0.12 -11.09 -9.41
N ALA A 98 0.03 -12.19 -8.68
CA ALA A 98 1.29 -12.93 -8.54
C ALA A 98 1.83 -13.46 -9.88
N ARG A 99 0.95 -13.74 -10.86
CA ARG A 99 1.36 -14.16 -12.21
C ARG A 99 2.04 -13.04 -13.01
N GLU A 100 1.85 -11.79 -12.62
CA GLU A 100 2.55 -10.65 -13.23
C GLU A 100 3.92 -10.40 -12.61
N ILE A 101 4.30 -11.13 -11.55
CA ILE A 101 5.62 -11.03 -10.94
C ILE A 101 6.60 -11.88 -11.76
N PRO A 102 7.77 -11.33 -12.15
CA PRO A 102 8.77 -12.08 -12.91
C PRO A 102 9.18 -13.39 -12.22
N ALA A 103 9.48 -14.40 -13.04
CA ALA A 103 9.95 -15.69 -12.54
C ALA A 103 11.22 -15.55 -11.70
N GLY A 104 11.33 -16.35 -10.63
CA GLY A 104 12.47 -16.33 -9.70
C GLY A 104 12.35 -15.30 -8.56
N LEU A 105 11.32 -14.46 -8.56
CA LEU A 105 10.99 -13.56 -7.46
C LEU A 105 9.84 -14.14 -6.63
N ASP A 106 9.85 -13.92 -5.31
CA ASP A 106 8.73 -14.29 -4.44
C ASP A 106 7.63 -13.21 -4.52
N PRO A 107 6.41 -13.52 -5.01
CA PRO A 107 5.32 -12.55 -5.04
C PRO A 107 4.98 -11.96 -3.67
N ALA A 108 5.25 -12.67 -2.58
CA ALA A 108 5.02 -12.19 -1.23
C ALA A 108 5.96 -11.05 -0.80
N ASP A 109 7.01 -10.75 -1.57
CA ASP A 109 7.86 -9.56 -1.39
C ASP A 109 7.28 -8.31 -2.07
N TYR A 110 6.37 -8.48 -3.02
CA TYR A 110 5.80 -7.41 -3.85
C TYR A 110 4.33 -7.13 -3.55
N LEU A 111 3.63 -8.14 -3.03
CA LEU A 111 2.18 -8.13 -2.85
C LEU A 111 1.85 -8.42 -1.39
N ALA A 112 1.74 -7.38 -0.57
CA ALA A 112 1.18 -7.49 0.78
C ALA A 112 -0.28 -7.04 0.76
N LEU A 113 -1.23 -7.96 0.98
CA LEU A 113 -2.65 -7.65 1.12
C LEU A 113 -3.04 -7.66 2.60
N LEU A 114 -3.22 -6.48 3.18
CA LEU A 114 -3.49 -6.27 4.59
C LEU A 114 -4.99 -6.04 4.82
N PRO A 115 -5.71 -6.95 5.49
CA PRO A 115 -7.12 -6.74 5.76
C PRO A 115 -7.34 -5.70 6.86
N ASP A 116 -8.21 -4.72 6.59
CA ASP A 116 -8.74 -3.82 7.62
C ASP A 116 -10.22 -4.09 7.86
N TRP A 117 -10.49 -5.11 8.67
CA TRP A 117 -11.85 -5.55 8.99
C TRP A 117 -12.66 -4.55 9.82
N GLU A 118 -11.97 -3.68 10.56
CA GLU A 118 -12.58 -2.77 11.54
C GLU A 118 -12.38 -1.29 11.18
N GLY A 119 -11.65 -1.00 10.10
CA GLY A 119 -11.32 0.36 9.68
C GLY A 119 -10.24 1.03 10.52
N LYS A 120 -9.50 0.27 11.33
CA LYS A 120 -8.51 0.82 12.28
C LYS A 120 -7.35 1.46 11.54
N LEU A 121 -6.90 0.87 10.43
CA LEU A 121 -5.83 1.41 9.60
C LEU A 121 -6.33 2.64 8.82
N PHE A 122 -7.50 2.56 8.21
CA PHE A 122 -8.10 3.71 7.53
C PHE A 122 -8.25 4.91 8.47
N ALA A 123 -8.71 4.67 9.71
CA ALA A 123 -8.84 5.71 10.72
C ALA A 123 -7.49 6.25 11.20
N ALA A 124 -6.53 5.37 11.50
CA ALA A 124 -5.20 5.76 11.98
C ALA A 124 -4.47 6.68 10.98
N TYR A 125 -4.63 6.41 9.69
CA TYR A 125 -4.04 7.19 8.61
C TYR A 125 -4.95 8.32 8.08
N ARG A 126 -6.11 8.55 8.71
CA ARG A 126 -7.05 9.62 8.36
C ARG A 126 -7.49 9.59 6.89
N VAL A 127 -7.64 8.41 6.32
CA VAL A 127 -7.99 8.24 4.91
C VAL A 127 -9.44 8.71 4.67
N PRO A 128 -9.68 9.72 3.80
CA PRO A 128 -11.00 10.29 3.62
C PRO A 128 -11.88 9.44 2.71
N GLY A 129 -13.21 9.59 2.86
CA GLY A 129 -14.20 9.11 1.87
C GLY A 129 -14.38 7.59 1.74
N GLY A 130 -13.68 6.79 2.55
CA GLY A 130 -13.78 5.34 2.50
C GLY A 130 -13.17 4.73 1.22
N SER A 131 -13.54 3.48 0.94
CA SER A 131 -12.85 2.59 0.00
C SER A 131 -13.10 2.83 -1.50
N ARG A 132 -13.99 3.77 -1.84
CA ARG A 132 -14.44 4.03 -3.23
C ARG A 132 -13.43 4.77 -4.09
N ARG A 133 -12.38 5.33 -3.48
CA ARG A 133 -11.25 5.95 -4.16
C ARG A 133 -9.97 5.42 -3.52
N LEU A 134 -9.02 5.04 -4.36
CA LEU A 134 -7.70 4.64 -3.89
C LEU A 134 -7.03 5.85 -3.22
N ALA A 135 -6.49 5.63 -2.02
CA ALA A 135 -5.67 6.60 -1.33
C ALA A 135 -4.25 6.05 -1.12
N LEU A 136 -3.25 6.91 -1.25
CA LEU A 136 -1.86 6.60 -1.05
C LEU A 136 -1.36 7.31 0.20
N VAL A 137 -0.56 6.60 0.99
CA VAL A 137 0.31 7.20 2.01
C VAL A 137 1.73 6.78 1.69
N MET A 138 2.59 7.77 1.49
CA MET A 138 3.99 7.59 1.15
C MET A 138 4.84 7.94 2.37
N ILE A 139 5.57 6.94 2.86
CA ILE A 139 6.35 7.00 4.09
C ILE A 139 7.82 6.91 3.70
N ASP A 140 8.63 7.83 4.20
CA ASP A 140 10.08 7.84 3.96
C ASP A 140 10.82 6.79 4.81
N ALA A 141 12.12 6.68 4.59
CA ALA A 141 12.99 5.75 5.32
C ALA A 141 13.07 6.01 6.84
N ALA A 142 12.71 7.21 7.31
CA ALA A 142 12.66 7.55 8.72
C ALA A 142 11.32 7.16 9.39
N GLY A 143 10.38 6.59 8.62
CA GLY A 143 9.06 6.25 9.13
C GLY A 143 8.14 7.46 9.28
N VAL A 144 8.39 8.52 8.52
CA VAL A 144 7.60 9.75 8.52
C VAL A 144 6.79 9.83 7.23
N VAL A 145 5.56 10.32 7.33
CA VAL A 145 4.72 10.58 6.16
C VAL A 145 5.35 11.72 5.37
N ALA A 146 5.81 11.42 4.17
CA ALA A 146 6.32 12.42 3.24
C ALA A 146 5.20 13.01 2.37
N HIS A 147 4.22 12.19 2.00
CA HIS A 147 3.05 12.64 1.26
C HIS A 147 1.84 11.72 1.44
N SER A 148 0.65 12.24 1.22
CA SER A 148 -0.59 11.49 1.16
C SER A 148 -1.44 11.99 0.00
N TYR A 149 -2.06 11.10 -0.75
CA TYR A 149 -2.78 11.44 -1.98
C TYR A 149 -4.09 10.70 -2.10
N GLN A 150 -5.17 11.38 -2.49
CA GLN A 150 -6.40 10.75 -2.97
C GLN A 150 -6.98 11.59 -4.11
N GLY A 151 -6.98 11.03 -5.32
CA GLY A 151 -7.35 11.75 -6.51
C GLY A 151 -7.44 10.84 -7.74
N PRO A 152 -7.65 11.44 -8.93
CA PRO A 152 -7.93 10.68 -10.15
C PRO A 152 -6.71 9.98 -10.76
N ASP A 153 -5.49 10.37 -10.42
CA ASP A 153 -4.25 9.82 -10.98
C ASP A 153 -3.26 9.41 -9.86
N PRO A 154 -3.55 8.30 -9.14
CA PRO A 154 -2.68 7.84 -8.07
C PRO A 154 -1.31 7.37 -8.56
N ALA A 155 -1.22 6.78 -9.75
CA ALA A 155 0.05 6.30 -10.29
C ALA A 155 1.00 7.46 -10.62
N GLY A 156 0.50 8.50 -11.31
CA GLY A 156 1.28 9.70 -11.58
C GLY A 156 1.69 10.44 -10.31
N ALA A 157 0.76 10.58 -9.35
CA ALA A 157 1.05 11.22 -8.07
C ALA A 157 2.12 10.47 -7.26
N LEU A 158 2.07 9.13 -7.24
CA LEU A 158 3.10 8.31 -6.59
C LEU A 158 4.48 8.58 -7.20
N LEU A 159 4.60 8.41 -8.52
CA LEU A 159 5.88 8.55 -9.22
C LEU A 159 6.46 9.97 -9.10
N ALA A 160 5.63 11.01 -9.13
CA ALA A 160 6.07 12.39 -8.94
C ALA A 160 6.67 12.66 -7.56
N HIS A 161 6.32 11.85 -6.55
CA HIS A 161 6.78 12.01 -5.16
C HIS A 161 7.88 11.03 -4.75
N MET A 162 8.13 9.96 -5.53
CA MET A 162 9.18 8.97 -5.25
C MET A 162 10.56 9.57 -4.97
N PRO A 163 11.05 10.62 -5.69
CA PRO A 163 12.36 11.22 -5.39
C PRO A 163 12.49 11.80 -3.98
N ARG A 164 11.38 12.12 -3.30
CA ARG A 164 11.39 12.63 -1.92
C ARG A 164 11.43 11.52 -0.87
N LEU A 165 11.11 10.29 -1.27
CA LEU A 165 11.07 9.14 -0.36
C LEU A 165 12.41 8.45 -0.26
N LEU A 166 13.11 8.38 -1.40
CA LEU A 166 14.37 7.68 -1.51
C LEU A 166 15.45 8.44 -0.75
N PRO A 167 16.31 7.75 0.02
CA PRO A 167 17.50 8.39 0.57
C PRO A 167 18.34 8.97 -0.58
N PRO A 168 19.07 10.07 -0.35
CA PRO A 168 20.04 10.54 -1.34
C PRO A 168 21.00 9.39 -1.66
N GLU A 169 21.27 9.17 -2.95
CA GLU A 169 22.29 8.23 -3.39
C GLU A 169 23.59 8.53 -2.63
N PRO A 170 24.27 7.52 -2.05
CA PRO A 170 25.55 7.78 -1.41
C PRO A 170 26.47 8.41 -2.46
N ASN A 171 26.97 9.62 -2.19
CA ASN A 171 27.99 10.24 -3.03
C ASN A 171 29.15 9.24 -3.16
N GLY A 172 29.32 8.71 -4.38
CA GLY A 172 30.46 7.85 -4.73
C GLY A 172 31.79 8.61 -4.65
#